data_AF-A0A519Z1J5-F1
#
_entry.id   AF-A0A519Z1J5-F1
#
_cell.length_a   1.000
_cell.length_b   1.000
_cell.length_c   1.000
_cell.angle_alpha   90.00
_cell.angle_beta   90.00
_cell.angle_gamma   90.00
#
_symmetry.space_group_name_H-M   'P 1'
#
loop_
_entity.id
_entity.type
_entity.pdbx_description
1 polymer ?
#
loop_
_entity_poly.entity_id
_entity_poly.type
_entity_poly.pdbx_seq_one_letter_code
_entity_poly.pdbx_strand_id
1 'polypeptide(L)'
;MKRLLLTICLVALAMQTAAAQTPRPARATTWATAKRKSCPRVGGDLLLKYATKPAGLTLIGCKAGQPGGQTIAVATYQVAGADAGKVEAFFRAHYGMGELTFLCCGWEPAEGKQGEVESAALRKLNPNYSLLLTMYSDAQSMGEALASGDSGAWK
;
A
#
# COMPACT_ATOMS: atom_id res chain seq x y z
N MET A 1 -37.98 35.35 -14.18
CA MET A 1 -38.94 34.53 -14.94
C MET A 1 -38.78 34.81 -16.44
N LYS A 2 -38.13 33.93 -17.19
CA LYS A 2 -38.09 33.98 -18.66
C LYS A 2 -38.31 32.57 -19.18
N ARG A 3 -39.49 32.37 -19.78
CA ARG A 3 -39.88 31.17 -20.54
C ARG A 3 -39.31 31.34 -21.95
N LEU A 4 -38.57 30.35 -22.45
CA LEU A 4 -38.26 30.24 -23.88
C LEU A 4 -38.81 28.90 -24.36
N LEU A 5 -39.65 28.96 -25.39
CA LEU A 5 -40.32 27.83 -26.02
C LEU A 5 -39.63 27.48 -27.33
N LEU A 6 -39.53 26.17 -27.55
CA LEU A 6 -39.35 25.42 -28.81
C LEU A 6 -38.14 25.79 -29.67
N THR A 7 -37.35 24.82 -30.11
CA THR A 7 -37.71 23.83 -31.14
C THR A 7 -36.57 22.79 -31.14
N ILE A 8 -36.80 21.53 -31.54
CA ILE A 8 -35.96 20.80 -32.52
C ILE A 8 -36.15 19.27 -32.52
N CYS A 9 -36.27 18.79 -33.75
CA CYS A 9 -36.01 17.49 -34.38
C CYS A 9 -36.61 16.20 -33.81
N LEU A 10 -37.64 15.77 -34.54
CA LEU A 10 -37.96 14.37 -34.77
C LEU A 10 -36.77 13.70 -35.49
N VAL A 11 -35.98 12.91 -34.77
CA VAL A 11 -35.02 11.98 -35.37
C VAL A 11 -35.58 10.57 -35.17
N ALA A 12 -36.04 9.95 -36.24
CA ALA A 12 -36.25 8.51 -36.29
C ALA A 12 -34.87 7.86 -36.41
N LEU A 13 -34.31 7.42 -35.28
CA LEU A 13 -33.17 6.52 -35.26
C LEU A 13 -33.58 5.24 -34.56
N ALA A 14 -33.36 4.13 -35.26
CA ALA A 14 -33.77 2.79 -34.93
C ALA A 14 -33.57 2.46 -33.44
N MET A 15 -34.64 1.96 -32.82
CA MET A 15 -34.60 1.37 -31.49
C MET A 15 -33.64 0.17 -31.49
N GLN A 16 -32.38 0.41 -31.11
CA GLN A 16 -31.57 -0.64 -30.52
C GLN A 16 -32.13 -0.89 -29.14
N THR A 17 -32.72 -2.06 -28.94
CA THR A 17 -32.97 -2.61 -27.62
C THR A 17 -31.62 -2.90 -26.98
N ALA A 18 -31.01 -1.86 -26.39
CA ALA A 18 -29.95 -2.04 -25.42
C ALA A 18 -30.57 -2.78 -24.24
N ALA A 19 -30.32 -4.10 -24.18
CA ALA A 19 -30.60 -4.88 -23.00
C ALA A 19 -29.98 -4.15 -21.81
N ALA A 20 -30.83 -3.73 -20.87
CA ALA A 20 -30.42 -3.11 -19.64
C ALA A 20 -29.41 -4.03 -18.94
N GLN A 21 -28.14 -3.63 -18.93
CA GLN A 21 -27.16 -4.25 -18.06
C GLN A 21 -27.57 -3.90 -16.63
N THR A 22 -28.21 -4.85 -15.96
CA THR A 22 -28.50 -4.74 -14.53
C THR A 22 -27.21 -4.35 -13.81
N PRO A 23 -27.22 -3.32 -12.92
CA PRO A 23 -26.06 -3.01 -12.12
C PRO A 23 -25.64 -4.29 -11.39
N ARG A 24 -24.45 -4.78 -11.73
CA ARG A 24 -23.84 -5.93 -11.10
C ARG A 24 -23.76 -5.59 -9.61
N PRO A 25 -24.41 -6.35 -8.71
CA PRO A 25 -24.35 -6.03 -7.29
C PRO A 25 -22.87 -5.95 -6.91
N ALA A 26 -22.48 -4.83 -6.29
CA ALA A 26 -21.17 -4.67 -5.71
C ALA A 26 -20.92 -5.91 -4.86
N ARG A 27 -19.96 -6.72 -5.27
CA ARG A 27 -19.61 -7.93 -4.53
C ARG A 27 -19.09 -7.42 -3.19
N ALA A 28 -19.97 -7.44 -2.18
CA ALA A 28 -19.58 -7.26 -0.80
C ALA A 28 -18.58 -8.40 -0.53
N THR A 29 -17.30 -8.09 -0.67
CA THR A 29 -16.22 -8.94 -0.21
C THR A 29 -16.38 -8.99 1.30
N THR A 30 -17.09 -10.00 1.77
CA THR A 30 -16.98 -10.44 3.16
C THR A 30 -15.54 -10.91 3.32
N TRP A 31 -14.63 -10.00 3.69
CA TRP A 31 -13.29 -10.34 4.19
C TRP A 31 -13.35 -11.01 5.58
N ALA A 32 -14.55 -11.29 6.08
CA ALA A 32 -14.75 -12.10 7.26
C ALA A 32 -14.30 -13.55 6.98
N THR A 33 -13.31 -14.00 7.74
CA THR A 33 -12.86 -15.40 7.93
C THR A 33 -11.87 -16.02 6.93
N ALA A 34 -10.91 -15.26 6.42
CA ALA A 34 -9.61 -15.89 6.13
C ALA A 34 -8.89 -16.20 7.46
N LYS A 35 -8.75 -17.48 7.83
CA LYS A 35 -7.91 -17.92 8.96
C LYS A 35 -6.53 -17.28 8.80
N ARG A 36 -6.18 -16.31 9.67
CA ARG A 36 -4.83 -15.73 9.70
C ARG A 36 -3.87 -16.88 10.02
N LYS A 37 -3.08 -17.34 9.03
CA LYS A 37 -2.00 -18.30 9.28
C LYS A 37 -1.17 -17.71 10.42
N SER A 38 -0.98 -18.49 11.48
CA SER A 38 -0.20 -18.05 12.62
C SER A 38 1.17 -17.64 12.13
N CYS A 39 1.58 -16.44 12.51
CA CYS A 39 2.87 -15.90 12.15
C CYS A 39 4.00 -16.83 12.67
N PRO A 40 5.06 -17.08 11.89
CA PRO A 40 6.18 -17.93 12.32
C PRO A 40 6.80 -17.39 13.61
N ARG A 41 7.48 -18.25 14.38
CA ARG A 41 8.11 -17.88 15.67
C ARG A 41 9.08 -16.68 15.53
N VAL A 42 9.82 -16.62 14.43
CA VAL A 42 10.71 -15.50 14.09
C VAL A 42 9.94 -14.25 13.65
N GLY A 43 8.73 -14.41 13.11
CA GLY A 43 7.89 -13.32 12.65
C GLY A 43 7.18 -12.56 13.78
N GLY A 44 6.39 -11.56 13.41
CA GLY A 44 5.46 -10.85 14.27
C GLY A 44 5.49 -9.39 13.90
N ASP A 45 5.53 -8.52 14.91
CA ASP A 45 6.06 -7.18 14.73
C ASP A 45 7.59 -7.25 14.67
N LEU A 46 8.14 -7.38 13.45
CA LEU A 46 9.57 -7.46 13.21
C LEU A 46 10.29 -6.18 13.64
N LEU A 47 9.65 -5.02 13.43
CA LEU A 47 10.24 -3.73 13.80
C LEU A 47 10.31 -3.58 15.31
N LEU A 48 9.29 -4.01 16.05
CA LEU A 48 9.32 -3.98 17.51
C LEU A 48 10.33 -4.98 18.11
N LYS A 49 10.53 -6.13 17.46
CA LYS A 49 11.42 -7.20 17.96
C LYS A 49 12.90 -6.95 17.67
N TYR A 50 13.21 -6.44 16.48
CA TYR A 50 14.57 -6.46 15.95
C TYR A 50 15.08 -5.08 15.53
N ALA A 51 14.24 -4.05 15.57
CA ALA A 51 14.57 -2.70 15.12
C ALA A 51 14.01 -1.64 16.10
N THR A 52 14.16 -0.37 15.73
CA THR A 52 13.41 0.74 16.32
C THR A 52 12.19 1.02 15.45
N LYS A 53 10.99 0.84 16.00
CA LYS A 53 9.74 1.09 15.29
C LYS A 53 9.33 2.56 15.42
N PRO A 54 9.19 3.33 14.32
CA PRO A 54 8.68 4.69 14.41
C PRO A 54 7.20 4.70 14.81
N ALA A 55 6.78 5.80 15.44
CA ALA A 55 5.37 6.04 15.75
C ALA A 55 4.54 6.14 14.45
N GLY A 56 3.25 5.82 14.55
CA GLY A 56 2.32 5.87 13.40
C GLY A 56 2.25 4.61 12.55
N LEU A 57 3.12 3.60 12.77
CA LEU A 57 3.03 2.31 12.10
C LEU A 57 2.14 1.30 12.83
N THR A 58 1.10 0.84 12.15
CA THR A 58 0.22 -0.23 12.60
C THR A 58 0.59 -1.55 11.92
N LEU A 59 0.83 -2.61 12.69
CA LEU A 59 1.06 -3.94 12.12
C LEU A 59 -0.27 -4.51 11.60
N ILE A 60 -0.35 -4.75 10.30
CA ILE A 60 -1.52 -5.34 9.64
C ILE A 60 -1.47 -6.86 9.70
N GLY A 61 -0.27 -7.42 9.54
CA GLY A 61 -0.12 -8.86 9.59
C GLY A 61 1.30 -9.33 9.46
N CYS A 62 1.45 -10.62 9.67
CA CYS A 62 2.69 -11.33 9.42
C CYS A 62 2.36 -12.66 8.77
N LYS A 63 3.22 -13.08 7.84
CA LYS A 63 3.17 -14.39 7.20
C LYS A 63 4.55 -15.05 7.22
N ALA A 64 4.57 -16.37 7.21
CA ALA A 64 5.78 -17.11 6.90
C ALA A 64 6.16 -16.89 5.43
N GLY A 65 7.45 -16.92 5.15
CA GLY A 65 7.91 -17.03 3.78
C GLY A 65 7.60 -18.42 3.21
N GLN A 66 7.83 -18.58 1.91
CA GLN A 66 7.51 -19.81 1.21
C GLN A 66 8.48 -20.93 1.61
N PRO A 67 8.02 -22.18 1.78
CA PRO A 67 8.90 -23.32 1.98
C PRO A 67 9.96 -23.40 0.87
N GLY A 68 11.23 -23.54 1.24
CA GLY A 68 12.35 -23.55 0.29
C GLY A 68 12.76 -22.19 -0.28
N GLY A 69 12.07 -21.10 0.09
CA GLY A 69 12.44 -19.74 -0.26
C GLY A 69 13.47 -19.13 0.69
N GLN A 70 14.15 -18.07 0.24
CA GLN A 70 15.11 -17.31 1.05
C GLN A 70 14.41 -16.49 2.15
N THR A 71 13.19 -16.02 1.88
CA THR A 71 12.40 -15.25 2.85
C THR A 71 11.85 -16.18 3.93
N ILE A 72 12.10 -15.84 5.20
CA ILE A 72 11.64 -16.64 6.35
C ILE A 72 10.32 -16.12 6.93
N ALA A 73 10.16 -14.80 6.98
CA ALA A 73 8.95 -14.13 7.45
C ALA A 73 8.77 -12.77 6.75
N VAL A 74 7.52 -12.34 6.62
CA VAL A 74 7.17 -11.00 6.14
C VAL A 74 6.19 -10.39 7.12
N ALA A 75 6.48 -9.18 7.60
CA ALA A 75 5.54 -8.36 8.35
C ALA A 75 5.09 -7.19 7.48
N THR A 76 3.78 -6.93 7.47
CA THR A 76 3.17 -5.85 6.71
C THR A 76 2.63 -4.81 7.68
N TYR A 77 3.00 -3.56 7.44
CA TYR A 77 2.59 -2.41 8.24
C TYR A 77 1.80 -1.44 7.38
N GLN A 78 0.97 -0.63 8.04
CA GLN A 78 0.27 0.50 7.44
C GLN A 78 0.60 1.75 8.24
N VAL A 79 0.71 2.87 7.53
CA VAL A 79 0.87 4.21 8.09
C VAL A 79 -0.19 5.11 7.47
N ALA A 80 -0.73 6.05 8.25
CA ALA A 80 -1.61 7.08 7.70
C ALA A 80 -0.82 8.04 6.81
N GLY A 81 -1.43 8.53 5.72
CA GLY A 81 -0.77 9.47 4.80
C GLY A 81 -0.11 10.65 5.54
N ALA A 82 -0.82 11.26 6.48
CA ALA A 82 -0.33 12.40 7.27
C ALA A 82 0.97 12.13 8.07
N ASP A 83 1.29 10.86 8.37
CA ASP A 83 2.52 10.47 9.06
C ASP A 83 3.53 9.76 8.14
N ALA A 84 3.16 9.46 6.90
CA ALA A 84 3.96 8.68 5.98
C ALA A 84 5.31 9.35 5.66
N GLY A 85 5.34 10.67 5.44
CA GLY A 85 6.60 11.39 5.22
C GLY A 85 7.53 11.39 6.44
N LYS A 86 6.99 11.38 7.67
CA LYS A 86 7.81 11.26 8.90
C LYS A 86 8.40 9.85 9.03
N VAL A 87 7.61 8.83 8.71
CA VAL A 87 8.04 7.44 8.74
C VAL A 87 9.09 7.16 7.66
N GLU A 88 8.90 7.71 6.46
CA GLU A 88 9.91 7.66 5.41
C GLU A 88 11.23 8.29 5.86
N ALA A 89 11.19 9.54 6.33
CA ALA A 89 12.38 10.24 6.83
C ALA A 89 13.10 9.42 7.93
N PHE A 90 12.35 8.80 8.83
CA PHE A 90 12.88 7.91 9.85
C PHE A 90 13.59 6.70 9.23
N PHE A 91 12.96 6.00 8.28
CA PHE A 91 13.55 4.82 7.65
C PHE A 91 14.79 5.14 6.81
N ARG A 92 14.82 6.29 6.16
CA ARG A 92 16.01 6.79 5.47
C ARG A 92 17.16 7.02 6.46
N ALA A 93 16.89 7.75 7.54
CA ALA A 93 17.91 8.12 8.52
C ALA A 93 18.44 6.93 9.33
N HIS A 94 17.56 6.02 9.74
CA HIS A 94 17.93 4.92 10.63
C HIS A 94 18.37 3.64 9.92
N TYR A 95 17.87 3.40 8.70
CA TYR A 95 18.09 2.14 8.00
C TYR A 95 18.59 2.31 6.57
N GLY A 96 18.89 3.55 6.15
CA GLY A 96 19.51 3.82 4.86
C GLY A 96 18.59 3.61 3.65
N MET A 97 17.27 3.52 3.86
CA MET A 97 16.28 3.42 2.77
C MET A 97 16.43 4.61 1.81
N GLY A 98 16.15 4.40 0.53
CA GLY A 98 16.06 5.47 -0.47
C GLY A 98 14.89 6.42 -0.19
N GLU A 99 14.97 7.61 -0.77
CA GLU A 99 13.83 8.54 -0.84
C GLU A 99 12.74 7.95 -1.72
N LEU A 100 11.47 8.07 -1.31
CA LEU A 100 10.37 7.60 -2.14
C LEU A 100 10.22 8.51 -3.35
N THR A 101 10.18 7.91 -4.54
CA THR A 101 9.90 8.59 -5.80
C THR A 101 8.67 7.97 -6.44
N PHE A 102 7.92 8.80 -7.17
CA PHE A 102 6.78 8.30 -7.92
C PHE A 102 7.26 7.60 -9.20
N LEU A 103 7.06 6.29 -9.28
CA LEU A 103 7.42 5.48 -10.43
C LEU A 103 6.22 4.67 -10.91
N CYS A 104 5.89 4.81 -12.20
CA CYS A 104 4.80 4.11 -12.90
C CYS A 104 3.39 4.44 -12.35
N CYS A 105 3.05 3.96 -11.15
CA CYS A 105 1.73 4.04 -10.54
C CYS A 105 1.79 4.06 -9.00
N GLY A 106 2.93 4.41 -8.41
CA GLY A 106 3.10 4.36 -6.96
C GLY A 106 4.40 5.00 -6.48
N TRP A 107 4.54 5.10 -5.17
CA TRP A 107 5.74 5.57 -4.51
C TRP A 107 6.57 4.38 -4.07
N GLU A 108 7.84 4.35 -4.45
CA GLU A 108 8.79 3.31 -4.08
C GLU A 108 10.17 3.94 -3.82
N PRO A 109 11.08 3.30 -3.07
CA PRO A 109 12.40 3.86 -2.83
C PRO A 109 13.17 4.03 -4.14
N ALA A 110 13.73 5.22 -4.34
CA ALA A 110 14.55 5.55 -5.50
C ALA A 110 15.63 4.50 -5.73
N GLU A 111 15.81 4.11 -6.99
CA GLU A 111 16.78 3.09 -7.41
C GLU A 111 16.57 1.72 -6.74
N GLY A 112 15.39 1.48 -6.15
CA GLY A 112 15.10 0.26 -5.41
C GLY A 112 15.86 0.13 -4.09
N LYS A 113 16.39 1.25 -3.56
CA LYS A 113 17.23 1.24 -2.35
C LYS A 113 16.40 0.92 -1.10
N GLN A 114 16.40 -0.35 -0.73
CA GLN A 114 15.74 -0.84 0.49
C GLN A 114 16.52 -0.39 1.74
N GLY A 115 15.81 -0.30 2.87
CA GLY A 115 16.46 -0.15 4.16
C GLY A 115 16.93 -1.50 4.70
N GLU A 116 18.05 -1.50 5.42
CA GLU A 116 18.61 -2.69 6.06
C GLU A 116 18.67 -2.48 7.57
N VAL A 117 18.18 -3.47 8.32
CA VAL A 117 18.19 -3.45 9.77
C VAL A 117 19.26 -4.38 10.29
N GLU A 118 20.24 -3.80 10.95
CA GLU A 118 21.23 -4.55 11.70
C GLU A 118 20.71 -4.87 13.11
N SER A 119 20.58 -6.16 13.41
CA SER A 119 20.00 -6.62 14.67
C SER A 119 20.81 -7.74 15.30
N ALA A 120 21.47 -7.44 16.42
CA ALA A 120 22.17 -8.43 17.22
C ALA A 120 21.22 -9.53 17.73
N ALA A 121 19.96 -9.19 18.02
CA ALA A 121 18.94 -10.15 18.43
C ALA A 121 18.60 -11.12 17.29
N LEU A 122 18.48 -10.63 16.06
CA LEU A 122 18.25 -11.48 14.89
C LEU A 122 19.45 -12.37 14.58
N ARG A 123 20.68 -11.83 14.63
CA ARG A 123 21.92 -12.58 14.40
C ARG A 123 22.15 -13.69 15.43
N LYS A 124 21.67 -13.54 16.67
CA LYS A 124 21.67 -14.59 17.69
C LYS A 124 20.75 -15.77 17.35
N LEU A 125 19.67 -15.53 16.62
CA LEU A 125 18.77 -16.60 16.15
C LEU A 125 19.41 -17.35 14.99
N ASN A 126 19.99 -16.62 14.04
CA ASN A 126 20.77 -17.18 12.96
C ASN A 126 21.71 -16.10 12.38
N PRO A 127 23.03 -16.34 12.27
CA PRO A 127 23.97 -15.34 11.78
C PRO A 127 23.75 -14.95 10.30
N ASN A 128 23.02 -15.77 9.53
CA ASN A 128 22.74 -15.53 8.12
C ASN A 128 21.40 -14.82 7.89
N TYR A 129 20.70 -14.40 8.95
CA TYR A 129 19.46 -13.64 8.80
C TYR A 129 19.75 -12.15 8.66
N SER A 130 19.25 -11.57 7.58
CA SER A 130 19.12 -10.13 7.37
C SER A 130 17.66 -9.71 7.47
N LEU A 131 17.43 -8.46 7.86
CA LEU A 131 16.11 -7.85 7.88
C LEU A 131 16.11 -6.65 6.94
N LEU A 132 15.37 -6.80 5.84
CA LEU A 132 15.16 -5.75 4.86
C LEU A 132 13.80 -5.09 5.08
N LEU A 133 13.74 -3.79 4.86
CA LEU A 133 12.50 -3.02 4.89
C LEU A 133 12.35 -2.20 3.62
N THR A 134 11.11 -2.07 3.18
CA THR A 134 10.74 -1.19 2.08
C THR A 134 9.38 -0.57 2.40
N MET A 135 9.15 0.61 1.87
CA MET A 135 7.91 1.35 2.00
C MET A 135 7.38 1.61 0.59
N TYR A 136 6.06 1.49 0.40
CA TYR A 136 5.42 1.78 -0.87
C TYR A 136 4.01 2.31 -0.67
N SER A 137 3.49 3.03 -1.66
CA SER A 137 2.08 3.38 -1.78
C SER A 137 1.62 3.28 -3.23
N ASP A 138 0.34 2.98 -3.45
CA ASP A 138 -0.27 2.99 -4.78
C ASP A 138 -0.92 4.34 -5.09
N ALA A 139 -1.01 4.68 -6.38
CA ALA A 139 -1.60 5.93 -6.84
C ALA A 139 -3.13 5.90 -6.96
N GLN A 140 -3.81 4.82 -6.57
CA GLN A 140 -5.24 4.64 -6.90
C GLN A 140 -6.15 5.66 -6.22
N SER A 141 -5.68 6.30 -5.14
CA SER A 141 -6.41 7.30 -4.37
C SER A 141 -5.92 8.75 -4.58
N MET A 142 -4.96 8.98 -5.48
CA MET A 142 -4.25 10.26 -5.61
C MET A 142 -4.85 11.26 -6.62
N GLY A 143 -5.98 10.93 -7.26
CA GLY A 143 -6.54 11.69 -8.38
C GLY A 143 -6.76 13.19 -8.10
N GLU A 144 -7.20 13.52 -6.88
CA GLU A 144 -7.45 14.91 -6.46
C GLU A 144 -6.16 15.65 -6.07
N ALA A 145 -5.20 14.94 -5.46
CA ALA A 145 -3.92 15.53 -5.05
C ALA A 145 -3.05 15.88 -6.26
N LEU A 146 -2.93 14.95 -7.22
CA LEU A 146 -2.17 15.17 -8.46
C LEU A 146 -2.79 16.30 -9.32
N ALA A 147 -4.12 16.41 -9.35
CA ALA A 147 -4.81 17.49 -10.06
C ALA A 147 -4.52 18.89 -9.49
N SER A 148 -4.11 18.96 -8.22
CA SER A 148 -3.76 20.22 -7.54
C SER A 148 -2.26 20.59 -7.62
N GLY A 149 -1.44 19.78 -8.31
CA GLY A 149 0.01 19.95 -8.37
C GLY A 149 0.73 19.52 -7.08
N ASP A 150 0.02 18.89 -6.15
CA ASP A 150 0.62 18.23 -4.98
C ASP A 150 1.26 16.91 -5.43
N SER A 151 2.40 16.57 -4.83
CA SER A 151 2.99 15.23 -4.98
C SER A 151 1.98 14.13 -4.67
N GLY A 152 1.05 14.37 -3.75
CA GLY A 152 0.07 13.40 -3.26
C GLY A 152 0.71 12.18 -2.59
N ALA A 153 2.02 12.19 -2.34
CA ALA A 153 2.77 11.08 -1.77
C ALA A 153 2.23 10.63 -0.40
N TRP A 154 1.67 11.58 0.33
CA TRP A 154 1.34 11.46 1.75
C TRP A 154 -0.13 11.80 2.05
N LYS A 155 -1.02 11.76 1.06
CA LYS A 155 -2.45 12.04 1.26
C LYS A 155 -3.29 10.77 1.26
#